data_AF-A0A914QPP6-F1
#
_entry.id   AF-A0A914QPP6-F1
#
_cell.length_a   1.000
_cell.length_b   1.000
_cell.length_c   1.000
_cell.angle_alpha   90.00
_cell.angle_beta   90.00
_cell.angle_gamma   90.00
#
_symmetry.space_group_name_H-M   'P 1'
#
loop_
_entity.id
_entity.type
_entity.pdbx_description
1 polymer ?
#
loop_
_entity_poly.entity_id
_entity_poly.type
_entity_poly.pdbx_seq_one_letter_code
_entity_poly.pdbx_strand_id
1 'polypeptide(L)'
;MFGNAFSMFIFTVYLGPVCITQTLLFPSIYPFPRFIGFMFHAQWFQDVILTAFTAVNRWIVVVGPLWIPKITRKYTVAFIIFAYAAGILTSIFSTYIFYCCSMFLDYKTMTFAYDGDGGPNYADNSLDLPINITCFTISVLCYIRIYWFVKSSNTKIVTTLSKSKAENRKLKETKYALQFAACTLCAIVICVLFHVLPFFLPLGIDRAYIIYSFLEIIHSSANSLIFVFLNNEIRKKFLLSFYKIQLQSSHSPALPGAVPNVINIT
;
A
#
# COMPACT_ATOMS: atom_id res chain seq x y z
N MET A 1 4.05 3.55 0.95
CA MET A 1 4.22 4.38 -0.28
C MET A 1 5.35 3.87 -1.15
N PHE A 2 6.62 3.78 -0.68
CA PHE A 2 7.69 3.17 -1.49
C PHE A 2 7.38 1.71 -1.83
N GLY A 3 6.84 0.95 -0.87
CA GLY A 3 6.32 -0.40 -1.08
C GLY A 3 5.36 -0.49 -2.27
N ASN A 4 4.26 0.26 -2.26
CA ASN A 4 3.23 0.20 -3.31
C ASN A 4 3.77 0.55 -4.72
N ALA A 5 4.71 1.50 -4.81
CA ALA A 5 5.35 1.82 -6.09
C ALA A 5 6.19 0.64 -6.59
N PHE A 6 6.85 -0.06 -5.67
CA PHE A 6 7.60 -1.27 -5.97
C PHE A 6 6.69 -2.45 -6.35
N SER A 7 5.57 -2.67 -5.66
CA SER A 7 4.56 -3.69 -6.04
C SER A 7 4.05 -3.43 -7.44
N MET A 8 3.69 -2.18 -7.73
CA MET A 8 3.26 -1.77 -9.07
C MET A 8 4.28 -2.09 -10.14
N PHE A 9 5.56 -1.83 -9.86
CA PHE A 9 6.63 -2.18 -10.78
C PHE A 9 6.69 -3.69 -11.03
N ILE A 10 6.60 -4.53 -9.98
CA ILE A 10 6.56 -5.99 -10.15
C ILE A 10 5.37 -6.42 -11.01
N PHE A 11 4.15 -5.97 -10.67
CA PHE A 11 2.95 -6.39 -11.39
C PHE A 11 2.93 -5.93 -12.85
N THR A 12 3.41 -4.72 -13.14
CA THR A 12 3.34 -4.16 -14.49
C THR A 12 4.53 -4.54 -15.37
N VAL A 13 5.75 -4.48 -14.83
CA VAL A 13 6.98 -4.66 -15.61
C VAL A 13 7.46 -6.12 -15.62
N TYR A 14 7.15 -6.89 -14.58
CA TYR A 14 7.54 -8.30 -14.51
C TYR A 14 6.36 -9.25 -14.80
N LEU A 15 5.28 -9.18 -14.02
CA LEU A 15 4.15 -10.10 -14.18
C LEU A 15 3.44 -9.93 -15.52
N GLY A 16 3.20 -8.69 -15.98
CA GLY A 16 2.55 -8.42 -17.27
C GLY A 16 3.21 -9.16 -18.44
N PRO A 17 4.53 -8.97 -18.68
CA PRO A 17 5.23 -9.70 -19.73
C PRO A 17 5.29 -11.21 -19.50
N VAL A 18 5.43 -11.68 -18.25
CA VAL A 18 5.39 -13.11 -17.90
C VAL A 18 4.04 -13.74 -18.30
N CYS A 19 2.92 -13.05 -18.07
CA CYS A 19 1.59 -13.51 -18.46
C CYS A 19 1.40 -13.54 -19.98
N ILE A 20 1.94 -12.55 -20.71
CA ILE A 20 1.85 -12.49 -22.18
C ILE A 20 2.68 -13.60 -22.83
N THR A 21 3.91 -13.79 -22.36
CA THR A 21 4.85 -14.78 -22.91
C THR A 21 4.60 -16.19 -22.41
N GLN A 22 3.73 -16.36 -21.40
CA GLN A 22 3.43 -17.63 -20.72
C GLN A 22 4.67 -18.40 -20.28
N THR A 23 5.75 -17.66 -20.00
CA THR A 23 7.06 -18.19 -19.61
C THR A 23 7.68 -17.24 -18.59
N LEU A 24 8.51 -17.78 -17.71
CA LEU A 24 9.31 -16.94 -16.82
C LEU A 24 10.35 -16.20 -17.67
N LEU A 25 10.48 -14.88 -17.46
CA LEU A 25 11.43 -14.04 -18.24
C LEU A 25 12.89 -14.43 -18.01
N PHE A 26 13.22 -14.96 -16.83
CA PHE A 26 14.57 -15.36 -16.44
C PHE A 26 14.60 -16.80 -15.91
N PRO A 27 14.30 -17.82 -16.74
CA PRO A 27 14.18 -19.20 -16.30
C PRO A 27 15.55 -19.82 -15.96
N SER A 28 16.63 -19.29 -16.53
CA SER A 28 18.01 -19.71 -16.27
C SER A 28 18.55 -19.22 -14.91
N ILE A 29 17.87 -18.26 -14.28
CA ILE A 29 18.23 -17.74 -12.95
C ILE A 29 17.24 -18.36 -11.96
N TYR A 30 17.52 -19.59 -11.56
CA TYR A 30 16.63 -20.42 -10.74
C TYR A 30 16.11 -19.78 -9.42
N PRO A 31 16.81 -18.84 -8.75
CA PRO A 31 16.23 -18.15 -7.59
C PRO A 31 15.47 -16.85 -7.93
N PHE A 32 15.37 -16.41 -9.19
CA PHE A 32 14.83 -15.08 -9.51
C PHE A 32 13.33 -14.91 -9.21
N PRO A 33 12.42 -15.82 -9.61
CA PRO A 33 11.00 -15.69 -9.25
C PRO A 33 10.75 -15.73 -7.74
N ARG A 34 11.56 -16.52 -7.02
CA ARG A 34 11.53 -16.60 -5.55
C ARG A 34 12.05 -15.33 -4.90
N PHE A 35 13.07 -14.69 -5.48
CA PHE A 35 13.54 -13.37 -5.04
C PHE A 35 12.47 -12.29 -5.24
N ILE A 36 11.76 -12.29 -6.37
CA ILE A 36 10.62 -11.38 -6.59
C ILE A 36 9.51 -11.63 -5.56
N GLY A 37 9.19 -12.91 -5.28
CA GLY A 37 8.27 -13.29 -4.18
C GLY A 37 8.71 -12.78 -2.82
N PHE A 38 10.00 -12.93 -2.47
CA PHE A 38 10.58 -12.36 -1.26
C PHE A 38 10.39 -10.84 -1.17
N MET A 39 10.71 -10.11 -2.24
CA MET A 39 10.58 -8.65 -2.24
C MET A 39 9.12 -8.20 -2.08
N PHE A 40 8.19 -8.93 -2.69
CA PHE A 40 6.75 -8.69 -2.52
C PHE A 40 6.31 -8.94 -1.07
N HIS A 41 6.65 -10.09 -0.48
CA HIS A 41 6.36 -10.39 0.93
C HIS A 41 6.94 -9.35 1.88
N ALA A 42 8.17 -8.88 1.63
CA ALA A 42 8.81 -7.87 2.48
C ALA A 42 8.03 -6.57 2.47
N GLN A 43 7.57 -6.16 1.30
CA GLN A 43 6.73 -5.00 1.13
C GLN A 43 5.34 -5.19 1.74
N TRP A 44 4.73 -6.36 1.60
CA TRP A 44 3.42 -6.67 2.16
C TRP A 44 3.43 -6.58 3.70
N PHE A 45 4.38 -7.25 4.36
CA PHE A 45 4.51 -7.18 5.82
C PHE A 45 4.77 -5.75 6.32
N GLN A 46 5.60 -4.99 5.60
CA GLN A 46 5.81 -3.58 5.91
C GLN A 46 4.50 -2.79 5.87
N ASP A 47 3.69 -2.97 4.82
CA ASP A 47 2.45 -2.23 4.64
C ASP A 47 1.42 -2.57 5.72
N VAL A 48 1.31 -3.85 6.07
CA VAL A 48 0.39 -4.35 7.11
C VAL A 48 0.77 -3.80 8.51
N ILE A 49 2.06 -3.83 8.87
CA ILE A 49 2.55 -3.29 10.15
C ILE A 49 2.35 -1.77 10.20
N LEU A 50 2.68 -1.05 9.12
CA LEU A 50 2.51 0.41 9.05
C LEU A 50 1.04 0.82 9.06
N THR A 51 0.15 -0.01 8.51
CA THR A 51 -1.30 0.21 8.55
C THR A 51 -1.82 0.16 9.98
N ALA A 52 -1.43 -0.87 10.75
CA ALA A 52 -1.77 -0.97 12.17
C ALA A 52 -1.26 0.23 12.97
N PHE A 53 -0.01 0.62 12.76
CA PHE A 53 0.57 1.79 13.43
C PHE A 53 -0.14 3.10 13.06
N THR A 54 -0.49 3.27 11.79
CA THR A 54 -1.23 4.45 11.31
C THR A 54 -2.60 4.54 11.98
N ALA A 55 -3.32 3.41 12.11
CA ALA A 55 -4.60 3.34 12.80
C ALA A 55 -4.48 3.72 14.28
N VAL A 56 -3.47 3.18 14.99
CA VAL A 56 -3.18 3.51 16.40
C VAL A 56 -2.84 4.99 16.56
N ASN A 57 -1.98 5.53 15.69
CA ASN A 57 -1.59 6.94 15.71
C ASN A 57 -2.81 7.85 15.51
N ARG A 58 -3.70 7.54 14.55
CA ARG A 58 -4.93 8.30 14.34
C ARG A 58 -5.90 8.17 15.52
N TRP A 59 -5.99 6.99 16.13
CA TRP A 59 -6.80 6.78 17.32
C TRP A 59 -6.30 7.66 18.48
N ILE A 60 -4.99 7.72 18.72
CA ILE A 60 -4.40 8.60 19.75
C ILE A 60 -4.70 10.06 19.46
N VAL A 61 -4.49 10.53 18.22
CA VAL A 61 -4.72 11.95 17.86
C VAL A 61 -6.20 12.35 17.99
N VAL A 62 -7.13 11.46 17.66
CA VAL A 62 -8.57 11.78 17.64
C VAL A 62 -9.24 11.53 18.98
N VAL A 63 -8.99 10.37 19.60
CA VAL A 63 -9.71 9.87 20.78
C VAL A 63 -8.93 10.12 22.07
N GLY A 64 -7.60 10.04 22.04
CA GLY A 64 -6.73 10.11 23.22
C GLY A 64 -5.76 11.30 23.21
N PRO A 65 -6.23 12.56 23.20
CA PRO A 65 -5.36 13.73 23.05
C PRO A 65 -4.28 13.86 24.13
N LEU A 66 -4.50 13.27 25.32
CA LEU A 66 -3.53 13.19 26.42
C LEU A 66 -2.28 12.36 26.06
N TRP A 67 -2.38 11.49 25.07
CA TRP A 67 -1.28 10.62 24.61
C TRP A 67 -0.47 11.25 23.47
N ILE A 68 -0.91 12.37 22.90
CA ILE A 68 -0.20 13.07 21.81
C ILE A 68 1.25 13.44 22.20
N PRO A 69 1.57 13.97 23.39
CA PRO A 69 2.94 14.29 23.76
C PRO A 69 3.88 13.08 23.77
N LYS A 70 3.34 11.86 23.91
CA LYS A 70 4.12 10.62 23.90
C LYS A 70 4.50 10.16 22.48
N ILE A 71 3.73 10.56 21.45
CA ILE A 71 4.09 10.31 20.06
C ILE A 71 4.91 11.48 19.54
N THR A 72 6.22 11.35 19.65
CA THR A 72 7.17 12.30 19.06
C THR A 72 7.65 11.81 17.70
N ARG A 73 8.13 12.74 16.86
CA ARG A 73 8.74 12.41 15.55
C ARG A 73 9.84 11.35 15.67
N LYS A 74 10.61 11.36 16.77
CA LYS A 74 11.67 10.38 17.01
C LYS A 74 11.12 8.96 17.13
N TYR A 75 10.05 8.78 17.90
CA TYR A 75 9.38 7.47 18.04
C TYR A 75 8.73 7.02 16.73
N THR A 76 8.12 7.93 15.98
CA THR A 76 7.56 7.60 14.66
C THR A 76 8.63 7.10 13.69
N VAL A 77 9.76 7.80 13.60
CA VAL A 77 10.87 7.38 12.71
C VAL A 77 11.46 6.05 13.17
N ALA A 78 11.68 5.86 14.48
CA ALA A 78 12.18 4.61 15.02
C ALA A 78 11.22 3.43 14.71
N PHE A 79 9.91 3.63 14.84
CA PHE A 79 8.92 2.63 14.50
C PHE A 79 8.92 2.30 13.00
N ILE A 80 9.07 3.29 12.13
CA ILE A 80 9.15 3.06 10.68
C ILE A 80 10.39 2.20 10.36
N ILE A 81 11.55 2.52 10.92
CA ILE A 81 12.77 1.72 10.73
C ILE A 81 12.55 0.28 11.21
N PHE A 82 11.94 0.13 12.38
CA PHE A 82 11.57 -1.18 12.92
C PHE A 82 10.62 -1.95 11.98
N ALA A 83 9.57 -1.32 11.46
CA ALA A 83 8.62 -1.96 10.56
C ALA A 83 9.29 -2.46 9.26
N TYR A 84 10.22 -1.68 8.71
CA TYR A 84 11.01 -2.10 7.55
C TYR A 84 11.90 -3.30 7.86
N ALA A 85 12.64 -3.25 8.97
CA ALA A 85 13.49 -4.35 9.40
C ALA A 85 12.68 -5.63 9.70
N ALA A 86 11.56 -5.49 10.40
CA ALA A 86 10.65 -6.59 10.72
C ALA A 86 10.07 -7.23 9.45
N GLY A 87 9.58 -6.44 8.49
CA GLY A 87 9.04 -6.99 7.24
C GLY A 87 10.08 -7.73 6.41
N ILE A 88 11.32 -7.21 6.35
CA ILE A 88 12.44 -7.91 5.69
C ILE A 88 12.75 -9.22 6.41
N LEU A 89 12.88 -9.18 7.74
CA LEU A 89 13.20 -10.37 8.54
C LEU A 89 12.14 -11.45 8.39
N THR A 90 10.86 -11.11 8.57
CA THR A 90 9.74 -12.04 8.38
C THR A 90 9.74 -12.65 6.99
N SER A 91 10.10 -11.88 5.96
CA SER A 91 10.18 -12.38 4.59
C SER A 91 11.34 -13.33 4.35
N ILE A 92 12.47 -13.10 5.03
CA ILE A 92 13.57 -14.07 5.02
C ILE A 92 13.10 -15.39 5.63
N PHE A 93 12.38 -15.33 6.76
CA PHE A 93 11.84 -16.52 7.40
C PHE A 93 10.83 -17.25 6.49
N SER A 94 9.87 -16.52 5.93
CA SER A 94 8.82 -17.10 5.08
C SER A 94 9.34 -17.61 3.74
N THR A 95 10.39 -17.00 3.17
CA THR A 95 10.85 -17.33 1.81
C THR A 95 12.06 -18.26 1.79
N TYR A 96 12.97 -18.19 2.76
CA TYR A 96 14.26 -18.90 2.70
C TYR A 96 14.52 -19.86 3.87
N ILE A 97 13.94 -19.63 5.05
CA ILE A 97 14.22 -20.47 6.24
C ILE A 97 13.20 -21.59 6.36
N PHE A 98 11.91 -21.31 6.14
CA PHE A 98 10.90 -22.37 6.18
C PHE A 98 11.04 -23.29 4.97
N TYR A 99 11.31 -24.57 5.27
CA TYR A 99 11.67 -25.59 4.29
C TYR A 99 10.56 -25.94 3.30
N CYS A 100 9.29 -25.60 3.57
CA CYS A 100 8.22 -25.70 2.61
C CYS A 100 7.55 -24.36 2.34
N CYS A 101 7.14 -24.24 1.09
CA CYS A 101 6.02 -23.42 0.66
C CYS A 101 6.38 -21.93 0.64
N SER A 102 7.51 -21.61 -0.02
CA SER A 102 7.88 -20.22 -0.27
C SER A 102 6.96 -19.58 -1.30
N MET A 103 6.67 -18.29 -1.14
CA MET A 103 5.92 -17.55 -2.14
C MET A 103 6.78 -17.32 -3.39
N PHE A 104 6.22 -17.61 -4.55
CA PHE A 104 6.84 -17.34 -5.85
C PHE A 104 5.79 -16.82 -6.82
N LEU A 105 6.25 -16.17 -7.88
CA LEU A 105 5.39 -15.65 -8.93
C LEU A 105 5.20 -16.71 -10.01
N ASP A 106 3.95 -17.04 -10.33
CA ASP A 106 3.57 -18.06 -11.30
C ASP A 106 2.73 -17.47 -12.44
N TYR A 107 3.09 -17.84 -13.67
CA TYR A 107 2.37 -17.42 -14.87
C TYR A 107 1.06 -18.20 -15.07
N LYS A 108 0.93 -19.41 -14.49
CA LYS A 108 -0.30 -20.21 -14.62
C LYS A 108 -1.44 -19.63 -13.81
N THR A 109 -1.15 -19.20 -12.59
CA THR A 109 -2.09 -18.50 -11.71
C THR A 109 -2.17 -17.01 -12.02
N MET A 110 -1.20 -16.46 -12.78
CA MET A 110 -1.08 -15.03 -13.11
C MET A 110 -1.02 -14.16 -11.84
N THR A 111 -0.43 -14.70 -10.78
CA THR A 111 -0.30 -14.08 -9.46
C THR A 111 0.86 -14.73 -8.68
N PHE A 112 1.03 -14.33 -7.42
CA PHE A 112 1.85 -15.05 -6.46
C PHE A 112 1.13 -16.29 -5.93
N ALA A 113 1.89 -17.38 -5.78
CA ALA A 113 1.42 -18.63 -5.20
C ALA A 113 2.46 -19.16 -4.20
N TYR A 114 2.02 -20.03 -3.30
CA TYR A 114 2.90 -20.77 -2.40
C TYR A 114 3.29 -22.09 -3.04
N ASP A 115 4.55 -22.50 -2.87
CA ASP A 115 5.00 -23.79 -3.36
C ASP A 115 4.29 -24.96 -2.68
N GLY A 116 3.89 -25.94 -3.48
CA GLY A 116 2.97 -27.01 -3.11
C GLY A 116 3.67 -28.33 -2.85
N ASP A 117 4.83 -28.33 -2.18
CA ASP A 117 5.68 -29.52 -1.98
C ASP A 117 5.12 -30.54 -0.96
N GLY A 118 3.80 -30.58 -0.75
CA GLY A 118 3.11 -31.59 0.06
C GLY A 118 3.30 -31.50 1.58
N GLY A 119 4.08 -30.54 2.07
CA GLY A 119 4.22 -30.23 3.49
C GLY A 119 3.20 -29.18 3.99
N PRO A 120 2.99 -29.06 5.31
CA PRO A 120 2.20 -27.96 5.86
C PRO A 120 2.86 -26.60 5.55
N ASN A 121 2.07 -25.66 5.03
CA ASN A 121 2.54 -24.33 4.69
C ASN A 121 2.75 -23.48 5.95
N TYR A 122 3.94 -23.59 6.55
CA TYR A 122 4.33 -22.82 7.74
C TYR A 122 4.52 -21.33 7.45
N ALA A 123 4.93 -20.95 6.24
CA ALA A 123 5.05 -19.56 5.83
C ALA A 123 3.70 -18.84 5.92
N ASP A 124 2.65 -19.48 5.39
CA ASP A 124 1.29 -18.96 5.43
C ASP A 124 0.68 -19.05 6.84
N ASN A 125 0.63 -20.26 7.42
CA ASN A 125 -0.13 -20.51 8.64
C ASN A 125 0.54 -19.98 9.92
N SER A 126 1.88 -19.91 9.96
CA SER A 126 2.62 -19.52 11.18
C SER A 126 3.15 -18.09 11.16
N LEU A 127 3.29 -17.46 9.99
CA LEU A 127 3.76 -16.08 9.89
C LEU A 127 2.75 -15.17 9.19
N ASP A 128 2.40 -15.46 7.94
CA ASP A 128 1.62 -14.53 7.12
C ASP A 128 0.23 -14.26 7.72
N LEU A 129 -0.55 -15.33 7.88
CA LEU A 129 -1.92 -15.24 8.39
C LEU A 129 -1.99 -14.65 9.82
N PRO A 130 -1.18 -15.08 10.81
CA PRO A 130 -1.20 -14.48 12.14
C PRO A 130 -0.85 -12.99 12.17
N ILE A 131 0.15 -12.56 11.38
CA ILE A 131 0.56 -11.15 11.32
C ILE A 131 -0.55 -10.29 10.69
N ASN A 132 -1.12 -10.77 9.58
CA ASN A 132 -2.24 -10.11 8.91
C ASN A 132 -3.44 -9.97 9.84
N ILE A 133 -3.90 -11.07 10.45
CA ILE A 133 -5.03 -11.07 11.39
C ILE A 133 -4.78 -10.09 12.54
N THR A 134 -3.60 -10.14 13.15
CA THR A 134 -3.27 -9.28 14.30
C THR A 134 -3.27 -7.80 13.91
N CYS A 135 -2.57 -7.43 12.84
CA CYS A 135 -2.44 -6.04 12.42
C CYS A 135 -3.78 -5.47 11.91
N PHE A 136 -4.55 -6.24 11.15
CA PHE A 136 -5.87 -5.81 10.70
C PHE A 136 -6.87 -5.71 11.85
N THR A 137 -6.85 -6.64 12.81
CA THR A 137 -7.70 -6.57 14.01
C THR A 137 -7.42 -5.29 14.80
N ILE A 138 -6.13 -4.98 15.06
CA ILE A 138 -5.73 -3.73 15.72
C ILE A 138 -6.27 -2.52 14.95
N SER A 139 -6.12 -2.52 13.63
CA SER A 139 -6.57 -1.43 12.76
C SER A 139 -8.08 -1.22 12.83
N VAL A 140 -8.86 -2.31 12.69
CA VAL A 140 -10.32 -2.29 12.75
C VAL A 140 -10.82 -1.78 14.09
N LEU A 141 -10.26 -2.27 15.21
CA LEU A 141 -10.63 -1.82 16.55
C LEU A 141 -10.36 -0.31 16.74
N CYS A 142 -9.23 0.18 16.23
CA CYS A 142 -8.90 1.62 16.27
C CYS A 142 -9.93 2.44 15.49
N TYR A 143 -10.27 2.06 14.25
CA TYR A 143 -11.22 2.80 13.43
C TYR A 143 -12.66 2.72 13.95
N ILE A 144 -13.08 1.59 14.51
CA ILE A 144 -14.36 1.46 15.22
C ILE A 144 -14.41 2.48 16.37
N ARG A 145 -13.36 2.54 17.20
CA ARG A 145 -13.29 3.50 18.32
C ARG A 145 -13.32 4.95 17.85
N ILE A 146 -12.59 5.28 16.78
CA ILE A 146 -12.62 6.62 16.16
C ILE A 146 -14.05 6.97 15.70
N TYR A 147 -14.72 6.06 15.00
CA TYR A 147 -16.09 6.26 14.51
C TYR A 147 -17.05 6.55 15.66
N TRP A 148 -17.06 5.72 16.71
CA TRP A 148 -17.92 5.92 17.88
C TRP A 148 -17.64 7.24 18.60
N PHE A 149 -16.36 7.60 18.77
CA PHE A 149 -15.98 8.85 19.41
C PHE A 149 -16.43 10.08 18.62
N VAL A 150 -16.28 10.06 17.30
CA VAL A 150 -16.74 11.13 16.41
C VAL A 150 -18.27 11.24 16.45
N LYS A 151 -18.98 10.11 16.37
CA LYS A 151 -20.45 10.07 16.46
C LYS A 151 -20.94 10.67 17.78
N SER A 152 -20.37 10.24 18.91
CA SER A 152 -20.70 10.78 20.24
C SER A 152 -20.34 12.26 20.41
N SER A 153 -19.21 12.70 19.85
CA SER A 153 -18.79 14.10 19.89
C SER A 153 -19.69 15.01 19.05
N ASN A 154 -20.08 14.59 17.85
CA ASN A 154 -20.94 15.39 16.97
C ASN A 154 -22.33 15.58 17.56
N THR A 155 -22.90 14.56 18.22
CA THR A 155 -24.16 14.70 18.97
C THR A 155 -24.08 15.77 20.07
N LYS A 156 -22.90 16.00 20.65
CA LYS A 156 -22.67 17.01 21.71
C LYS A 156 -22.31 18.41 21.17
N ILE A 157 -21.87 18.54 19.92
CA ILE A 157 -21.39 19.80 19.31
C ILE A 157 -22.52 20.57 18.61
N VAL A 158 -23.57 19.88 18.15
CA VAL A 158 -24.76 20.53 17.55
C VAL A 158 -25.42 21.55 18.51
N THR A 159 -25.14 21.46 19.81
CA THR A 159 -25.65 22.37 20.84
C THR A 159 -24.75 23.58 21.15
N THR A 160 -23.58 23.78 20.51
CA THR A 160 -22.70 24.91 20.85
C THR A 160 -21.97 25.48 19.63
N LEU A 161 -22.58 26.48 19.00
CA LEU A 161 -22.07 27.21 17.85
C LEU A 161 -20.89 28.13 18.22
N SER A 162 -19.66 27.59 18.18
CA SER A 162 -18.43 28.37 18.05
C SER A 162 -17.30 27.47 17.53
N LYS A 163 -17.12 27.43 16.21
CA LYS A 163 -16.07 26.63 15.56
C LYS A 163 -14.68 27.16 15.87
N SER A 164 -14.08 26.67 16.95
CA SER A 164 -12.70 27.00 17.30
C SER A 164 -11.70 26.39 16.30
N LYS A 165 -10.49 26.97 16.23
CA LYS A 165 -9.37 26.43 15.43
C LYS A 165 -9.04 24.96 15.77
N ALA A 166 -9.29 24.54 17.02
CA ALA A 166 -9.09 23.17 17.48
C ALA A 166 -10.12 22.19 16.88
N GLU A 167 -11.37 22.63 16.73
CA GLU A 167 -12.45 21.82 16.15
C GLU A 167 -12.21 21.58 14.64
N ASN A 168 -11.79 22.61 13.91
CA ASN A 168 -11.40 22.48 12.50
C ASN A 168 -10.23 21.51 12.31
N ARG A 169 -9.25 21.53 13.23
CA ARG A 169 -8.13 20.56 13.24
C ARG A 169 -8.66 19.14 13.47
N LYS A 170 -9.52 18.94 14.47
CA LYS A 170 -10.11 17.62 14.77
C LYS A 170 -10.89 17.05 13.58
N LEU A 171 -11.72 17.87 12.92
CA LEU A 171 -12.49 17.47 11.74
C LEU A 171 -11.57 17.07 10.56
N LYS A 172 -10.45 17.78 10.39
CA LYS A 172 -9.41 17.42 9.41
C LYS A 172 -8.77 16.06 9.73
N GLU A 173 -8.40 15.83 10.99
CA GLU A 173 -7.83 14.55 11.43
C GLU A 173 -8.82 13.38 11.27
N THR A 174 -10.11 13.60 11.52
CA THR A 174 -11.16 12.61 11.26
C THR A 174 -11.28 12.26 9.78
N LYS A 175 -11.21 13.26 8.88
CA LYS A 175 -11.22 13.01 7.43
C LYS A 175 -10.01 12.16 7.00
N TYR A 176 -8.83 12.43 7.54
CA TYR A 176 -7.67 11.58 7.30
C TYR A 176 -7.85 10.17 7.86
N ALA A 177 -8.41 10.02 9.05
CA ALA A 177 -8.69 8.70 9.62
C ALA A 177 -9.63 7.88 8.73
N LEU A 178 -10.68 8.50 8.15
CA LEU A 178 -11.58 7.82 7.22
C LEU A 178 -10.89 7.39 5.91
N GLN A 179 -9.99 8.23 5.39
CA GLN A 179 -9.18 7.90 4.21
C GLN A 179 -8.31 6.66 4.47
N PHE A 180 -7.57 6.64 5.58
CA PHE A 180 -6.76 5.50 5.94
C PHE A 180 -7.60 4.25 6.28
N ALA A 181 -8.79 4.42 6.87
CA ALA A 181 -9.72 3.31 7.09
C ALA A 181 -10.17 2.67 5.78
N ALA A 182 -10.43 3.45 4.73
CA ALA A 182 -10.77 2.94 3.41
C ALA A 182 -9.60 2.15 2.80
N CYS A 183 -8.36 2.66 2.90
CA CYS A 183 -7.16 1.92 2.49
C CYS A 183 -7.03 0.59 3.22
N THR A 184 -7.18 0.59 4.55
CA THR A 184 -7.15 -0.63 5.38
C THR A 184 -8.22 -1.62 4.95
N LEU A 185 -9.43 -1.17 4.65
CA LEU A 185 -10.51 -2.04 4.20
C LEU A 185 -10.17 -2.71 2.86
N CYS A 186 -9.60 -1.97 1.90
CA CYS A 186 -9.13 -2.55 0.65
C CYS A 186 -8.05 -3.63 0.87
N ALA A 187 -7.07 -3.37 1.73
CA ALA A 187 -6.03 -4.33 2.07
C ALA A 187 -6.61 -5.61 2.73
N ILE A 188 -7.58 -5.46 3.63
CA ILE A 188 -8.29 -6.61 4.24
C ILE A 188 -9.02 -7.43 3.18
N VAL A 189 -9.74 -6.78 2.25
CA VAL A 189 -10.46 -7.48 1.18
C VAL A 189 -9.50 -8.28 0.30
N ILE A 190 -8.34 -7.71 -0.05
CA ILE A 190 -7.30 -8.38 -0.84
C ILE A 190 -6.74 -9.60 -0.09
N CYS A 191 -6.38 -9.42 1.18
CA CYS A 191 -5.87 -10.49 2.03
C CYS A 191 -6.91 -11.63 2.17
N VAL A 192 -8.17 -11.29 2.46
CA VAL A 192 -9.24 -12.28 2.58
C VAL A 192 -9.44 -13.01 1.27
N LEU A 193 -9.52 -12.31 0.13
CA LEU A 193 -9.67 -12.95 -1.17
C LEU A 193 -8.48 -13.86 -1.50
N PHE A 194 -7.26 -13.48 -1.15
CA PHE A 194 -6.08 -14.31 -1.38
C PHE A 194 -6.18 -15.67 -0.67
N HIS A 195 -6.59 -15.71 0.59
CA HIS A 195 -6.73 -16.98 1.32
C HIS A 195 -8.04 -17.71 1.01
N VAL A 196 -9.11 -17.00 0.68
CA VAL A 196 -10.45 -17.59 0.53
C VAL A 196 -10.71 -18.11 -0.88
N LEU A 197 -10.21 -17.42 -1.91
CA LEU A 197 -10.43 -17.78 -3.31
C LEU A 197 -10.01 -19.23 -3.65
N PRO A 198 -8.88 -19.76 -3.11
CA PRO A 198 -8.50 -21.16 -3.31
C PRO A 198 -9.51 -22.21 -2.84
N PHE A 199 -10.36 -21.89 -1.86
CA PHE A 199 -11.38 -22.82 -1.36
C PHE A 199 -12.62 -22.89 -2.25
N PHE A 200 -12.87 -21.85 -3.05
CA PHE A 200 -14.08 -21.73 -3.87
C PHE A 200 -13.83 -22.02 -5.36
N LEU A 201 -12.61 -21.86 -5.84
CA LEU A 201 -12.30 -22.11 -7.24
C LEU A 201 -12.17 -23.62 -7.52
N PRO A 202 -12.86 -24.15 -8.55
CA PRO A 202 -12.69 -25.52 -8.99
C PRO A 202 -11.25 -25.76 -9.48
N LEU A 203 -10.78 -27.01 -9.33
CA LEU A 203 -9.53 -27.46 -9.93
C LEU A 203 -9.55 -27.19 -11.45
N GLY A 204 -8.53 -26.51 -11.97
CA GLY A 204 -8.37 -26.21 -13.40
C GLY A 204 -8.76 -24.80 -13.83
N ILE A 205 -9.20 -23.92 -12.93
CA ILE A 205 -9.45 -22.49 -13.21
C ILE A 205 -8.38 -21.59 -12.54
N ASP A 206 -7.11 -21.97 -12.66
CA ASP A 206 -5.99 -21.27 -12.03
C ASP A 206 -5.88 -19.81 -12.48
N ARG A 207 -6.35 -19.49 -13.69
CA ARG A 207 -6.32 -18.11 -14.20
C ARG A 207 -7.26 -17.16 -13.45
N ALA A 208 -8.25 -17.66 -12.72
CA ALA A 208 -9.14 -16.80 -11.93
C ALA A 208 -8.39 -16.10 -10.78
N TYR A 209 -7.21 -16.60 -10.37
CA TYR A 209 -6.36 -15.93 -9.38
C TYR A 209 -5.79 -14.58 -9.85
N ILE A 210 -5.88 -14.24 -11.15
CA ILE A 210 -5.50 -12.91 -11.68
C ILE A 210 -6.27 -11.76 -11.01
N ILE A 211 -7.46 -12.04 -10.47
CA ILE A 211 -8.27 -11.06 -9.73
C ILE A 211 -7.46 -10.46 -8.57
N TYR A 212 -6.64 -11.26 -7.89
CA TYR A 212 -5.77 -10.78 -6.83
C TYR A 212 -4.79 -9.71 -7.35
N SER A 213 -4.09 -10.01 -8.45
CA SER A 213 -3.12 -9.09 -9.07
C SER A 213 -3.77 -7.75 -9.44
N PHE A 214 -4.99 -7.76 -9.99
CA PHE A 214 -5.74 -6.53 -10.28
C PHE A 214 -6.12 -5.75 -9.03
N LEU A 215 -6.60 -6.43 -7.99
CA LEU A 215 -6.97 -5.77 -6.74
C LEU A 215 -5.75 -5.14 -6.06
N GLU A 216 -4.60 -5.80 -6.09
CA GLU A 216 -3.36 -5.26 -5.52
C GLU A 216 -2.85 -4.03 -6.29
N ILE A 217 -2.95 -4.03 -7.63
CA ILE A 217 -2.73 -2.83 -8.46
C ILE A 217 -3.69 -1.71 -8.05
N ILE A 218 -4.98 -2.02 -7.89
CA ILE A 218 -5.98 -1.03 -7.47
C ILE A 218 -5.65 -0.49 -6.08
N HIS A 219 -5.29 -1.33 -5.12
CA HIS A 219 -4.93 -0.93 -3.76
C HIS A 219 -3.68 -0.05 -3.74
N SER A 220 -2.64 -0.45 -4.49
CA SER A 220 -1.42 0.34 -4.65
C SER A 220 -1.70 1.71 -5.29
N SER A 221 -2.64 1.79 -6.24
CA SER A 221 -3.10 3.04 -6.86
C SER A 221 -3.94 3.90 -5.92
N ALA A 222 -4.89 3.28 -5.21
CA ALA A 222 -5.86 3.96 -4.36
C ALA A 222 -5.17 4.77 -3.27
N ASN A 223 -4.11 4.22 -2.69
CA ASN A 223 -3.25 4.92 -1.74
C ASN A 223 -2.74 6.25 -2.31
N SER A 224 -2.24 6.26 -3.56
CA SER A 224 -1.77 7.49 -4.23
C SER A 224 -2.90 8.45 -4.58
N LEU A 225 -4.02 7.93 -5.09
CA LEU A 225 -5.20 8.74 -5.46
C LEU A 225 -5.78 9.45 -4.24
N ILE A 226 -5.88 8.77 -3.09
CA ILE A 226 -6.36 9.35 -1.85
C ILE A 226 -5.49 10.55 -1.42
N PHE A 227 -4.17 10.43 -1.50
CA PHE A 227 -3.28 11.54 -1.18
C PHE A 227 -3.40 12.72 -2.15
N VAL A 228 -3.54 12.47 -3.46
CA VAL A 228 -3.62 13.54 -4.46
C VAL A 228 -4.97 14.24 -4.43
N PHE A 229 -6.07 13.49 -4.33
CA PHE A 229 -7.42 14.05 -4.50
C PHE A 229 -8.06 14.48 -3.18
N LEU A 230 -7.79 13.77 -2.08
CA LEU A 230 -8.47 14.00 -0.81
C LEU A 230 -7.63 14.75 0.23
N ASN A 231 -6.32 14.89 0.01
CA ASN A 231 -5.46 15.71 0.85
C ASN A 231 -5.15 17.06 0.18
N ASN A 232 -5.95 18.08 0.52
CA ASN A 232 -5.81 19.43 -0.04
C ASN A 232 -4.40 20.04 0.12
N GLU A 233 -3.64 19.67 1.16
CA GLU A 233 -2.28 20.19 1.37
C GLU A 233 -1.29 19.57 0.39
N ILE A 234 -1.39 18.26 0.16
CA ILE A 234 -0.58 17.55 -0.82
C ILE A 234 -0.96 18.01 -2.23
N ARG A 235 -2.25 18.11 -2.53
CA ARG A 235 -2.76 18.60 -3.81
C ARG A 235 -2.19 19.98 -4.17
N LYS A 236 -2.23 20.93 -3.22
CA LYS A 236 -1.67 22.27 -3.44
C LYS A 236 -0.17 22.24 -3.72
N LYS A 237 0.60 21.46 -2.95
CA LYS A 237 2.04 21.31 -3.17
C LYS A 237 2.35 20.64 -4.51
N PHE A 238 1.59 19.62 -4.88
CA PHE A 238 1.75 18.89 -6.13
C PHE A 238 1.47 19.79 -7.34
N LEU A 239 0.35 20.52 -7.34
CA LEU A 239 0.01 21.48 -8.40
C LEU A 239 1.05 22.59 -8.54
N LEU A 240 1.56 23.12 -7.41
CA LEU A 240 2.65 24.11 -7.43
C LEU A 240 3.95 23.54 -8.01
N SER A 241 4.27 22.29 -7.69
CA SER A 241 5.45 21.61 -8.26
C SER A 241 5.30 21.40 -9.77
N PHE A 242 4.12 20.97 -10.22
CA PHE A 242 3.81 20.81 -11.65
C PHE A 242 3.89 22.14 -12.40
N TYR A 243 3.35 23.20 -11.84
CA TYR A 243 3.41 24.54 -12.42
C TYR A 243 4.86 25.05 -12.54
N LYS A 244 5.71 24.79 -11.54
CA LYS A 244 7.15 25.11 -11.60
C LYS A 244 7.89 24.33 -12.69
N ILE A 245 7.58 23.05 -12.86
CA ILE A 245 8.18 22.22 -13.92
C ILE A 245 7.75 22.75 -15.30
N GLN A 246 6.48 23.12 -15.48
CA GLN A 246 5.99 23.73 -16.71
C GLN A 246 6.66 25.08 -17.00
N LEU A 247 6.87 25.92 -15.99
CA LEU A 247 7.61 27.18 -16.12
C LEU A 247 9.08 26.97 -16.50
N GLN A 248 9.75 25.98 -15.91
CA GLN A 248 11.14 25.65 -16.28
C GLN A 248 11.24 25.04 -17.69
N SER A 249 10.25 24.25 -18.10
CA SER A 249 10.13 23.73 -19.47
C SER A 249 9.88 24.84 -20.49
N SER A 250 9.18 25.92 -20.12
CA SER A 250 8.88 27.06 -21.00
C SER A 250 9.94 28.17 -20.95
N HIS A 251 10.95 28.04 -20.09
CA HIS A 251 12.14 28.91 -20.04
C HIS A 251 13.44 28.19 -20.42
N SER A 252 13.35 27.01 -21.05
CA SER A 252 14.54 26.47 -21.73
C SER A 252 14.95 27.45 -22.84
N PRO A 253 16.17 28.03 -22.79
CA PRO A 253 16.63 28.91 -23.84
C PRO A 253 16.64 28.10 -25.14
N ALA A 254 16.01 28.65 -26.18
CA ALA A 254 16.19 28.16 -27.54
C ALA A 254 17.69 27.98 -27.78
N LEU A 255 18.10 26.80 -28.24
CA LEU A 255 19.45 26.58 -28.74
C LEU A 255 19.76 27.71 -29.75
N PRO A 256 20.87 28.45 -29.59
CA PRO A 256 21.30 29.41 -30.61
C PRO A 256 21.78 28.59 -31.82
N GLY A 257 20.88 28.32 -32.76
CA GLY A 257 21.23 27.53 -33.94
C GLY A 257 20.11 27.19 -34.93
N ALA A 258 18.86 27.62 -34.74
CA ALA A 258 17.82 27.46 -35.75
C ALA A 258 17.66 28.76 -36.55
N VAL A 259 18.33 28.82 -37.70
CA VAL A 259 18.08 29.81 -38.75
C VAL A 259 16.59 29.72 -39.14
N PRO A 260 15.81 30.81 -39.08
CA PRO A 260 14.47 30.80 -39.62
C PRO A 260 14.58 30.80 -41.15
N ASN A 261 14.23 29.67 -41.78
CA ASN A 261 13.93 29.65 -43.20
C ASN A 261 12.69 30.51 -43.43
N VAL A 262 12.94 31.75 -43.86
CA VAL A 262 11.93 32.61 -44.46
C VAL A 262 11.50 31.96 -45.77
N ILE A 263 10.35 31.28 -45.74
CA ILE A 263 9.65 30.89 -46.97
C ILE A 263 9.00 32.17 -47.50
N ASN A 264 9.68 32.83 -48.44
CA ASN A 264 9.06 33.84 -49.28
C ASN A 264 8.05 33.15 -50.19
N ILE A 265 6.77 33.41 -49.94
CA ILE A 265 5.70 33.16 -50.90
C ILE A 265 5.55 34.45 -51.71
N THR A 266 6.09 34.43 -52.92
CA THR A 266 5.62 35.26 -54.05
C THR A 266 4.59 34.49 -54.83
#